data_AF-A0A177V3S8-F1
#
_entry.id   AF-A0A177V3S8-F1
#
_cell.length_a   1.000
_cell.length_b   1.000
_cell.length_c   1.000
_cell.angle_alpha   90.00
_cell.angle_beta   90.00
_cell.angle_gamma   90.00
#
_symmetry.space_group_name_H-M   'P 1'
#
loop_
_entity.id
_entity.type
_entity.pdbx_description
1 polymer ?
#
loop_
_entity_poly.entity_id
_entity_poly.type
_entity_poly.pdbx_seq_one_letter_code
_entity_poly.pdbx_strand_id
1 'polypeptide(L)'
;MNATTSPALPSQSELDTLEIGIIGMGDMGRLYARKFAQAGFKHINVCDRAENYETLKADLAEKEPGLTVHKDGYFVSRRSDVIFYSVEAAFLDAVVAQYGPSTKIGAIVSAQTSVKAPEQKAFDAHLPADVSIISCHSLHGPKVDTTNQPLVLIQHRATDAELHLIERVFASFKSRYVYLSYEEHDTVTANTQAVTHAAFLSMGTAWRCSNAYPWDTGLYPRGIETVKINLMLRIYSAKWHVYAGLALLNPSARTQVTQYAESATGLFKLMIAEDEGALVKRVFEARRKVFGWEEDEEGEGVRPPVSRRDSTSAGAGAGAPATNANGLGDGPSRPNNHQPILMSDRLLDQFHLTLRKRAREAAAAAENHDGPEVESSSSSDSTQAGAVNGTLLNQAATAAATSGASSSSLNGATSTTPTDPPNSHLSLLAIVDSWATLSIDPYAHLSLAATPLFRLWIGVSEYLFRSTTRLRAACHAAIRMSEFRTDDTEFVVAARGWAQAVQFGGVAEGRGQSGFELYRWRFEDTAAFFRDRFEEANAVGAEMLKVVAVDQEGRDSATVAGAR
;
A
#
# COMPACT_ATOMS: atom_id res chain seq x y z
N MET A 1 19.88 -16.14 6.82
CA MET A 1 20.45 -16.17 8.19
C MET A 1 19.29 -16.05 9.19
N ASN A 2 19.45 -16.50 10.44
CA ASN A 2 18.33 -16.51 11.41
C ASN A 2 17.97 -15.09 11.86
N ALA A 3 16.70 -14.71 11.71
CA ALA A 3 16.18 -13.43 12.20
C ALA A 3 15.84 -13.52 13.69
N THR A 4 16.73 -13.08 14.58
CA THR A 4 16.38 -12.81 16.00
C THR A 4 17.39 -11.98 16.81
N THR A 5 18.59 -11.69 16.30
CA THR A 5 19.52 -10.76 16.97
C THR A 5 19.15 -9.32 16.62
N SER A 6 18.70 -8.53 17.61
CA SER A 6 18.67 -7.07 17.49
C SER A 6 20.05 -6.58 17.05
N PRO A 7 20.15 -5.62 16.12
CA PRO A 7 21.44 -5.11 15.68
C PRO A 7 22.21 -4.54 16.87
N ALA A 8 23.53 -4.75 16.87
CA ALA A 8 24.40 -4.14 17.86
C ALA A 8 24.23 -2.61 17.82
N LEU A 9 24.38 -1.96 18.96
CA LEU A 9 24.46 -0.49 18.99
C LEU A 9 25.83 -0.05 18.43
N PRO A 10 25.91 1.14 17.80
CA PRO A 10 27.19 1.71 17.40
C PRO A 10 28.06 1.95 18.64
N SER A 11 29.35 1.65 18.52
CA SER A 11 30.34 1.92 19.56
C SER A 11 30.61 3.42 19.69
N GLN A 12 31.11 3.86 20.85
CA GLN A 12 31.46 5.28 21.04
C GLN A 12 32.52 5.75 20.03
N SER A 13 33.42 4.86 19.59
CA SER A 13 34.39 5.19 18.53
C SER A 13 33.68 5.48 17.21
N GLU A 14 32.70 4.68 16.81
CA GLU A 14 31.95 4.91 15.56
C GLU A 14 31.13 6.21 15.63
N LEU A 15 30.49 6.50 16.77
CA LEU A 15 29.76 7.77 16.97
C LEU A 15 30.69 9.00 16.89
N ASP A 16 31.94 8.85 17.33
CA ASP A 16 32.92 9.92 17.41
C ASP A 16 33.75 10.13 16.13
N THR A 17 33.92 9.09 15.29
CA THR A 17 34.84 9.16 14.13
C THR A 17 34.19 8.94 12.78
N LEU A 18 33.01 8.32 12.68
CA LEU A 18 32.38 8.02 11.39
C LEU A 18 31.77 9.29 10.77
N GLU A 19 32.23 9.71 9.59
CA GLU A 19 31.61 10.80 8.85
C GLU A 19 30.42 10.27 8.02
N ILE A 20 29.18 10.61 8.38
CA ILE A 20 27.96 10.22 7.63
C ILE A 20 27.62 11.34 6.63
N GLY A 21 27.34 10.99 5.38
CA GLY A 21 26.97 11.90 4.30
C GLY A 21 25.51 11.73 3.89
N ILE A 22 24.79 12.83 3.66
CA ILE A 22 23.43 12.81 3.10
C ILE A 22 23.34 13.81 1.94
N ILE A 23 23.03 13.30 0.75
CA ILE A 23 22.88 14.08 -0.49
C ILE A 23 21.38 14.13 -0.83
N GLY A 24 20.77 15.30 -0.65
CA GLY A 24 19.32 15.51 -0.75
C GLY A 24 18.68 15.63 0.63
N MET A 25 18.14 16.82 0.93
CA MET A 25 17.54 17.20 2.21
C MET A 25 16.06 17.56 2.06
N GLY A 26 15.36 16.77 1.25
CA GLY A 26 13.90 16.62 1.32
C GLY A 26 13.45 15.92 2.61
N ASP A 27 12.17 15.57 2.69
CA ASP A 27 11.55 15.06 3.94
C ASP A 27 12.26 13.81 4.52
N MET A 28 12.71 12.87 3.67
CA MET A 28 13.40 11.65 4.10
C MET A 28 14.87 11.91 4.49
N GLY A 29 15.62 12.70 3.72
CA GLY A 29 16.97 13.11 4.09
C GLY A 29 17.00 13.86 5.43
N ARG A 30 16.03 14.76 5.66
CA ARG A 30 15.83 15.43 6.95
C ARG A 30 15.40 14.49 8.07
N LEU A 31 14.70 13.37 7.79
CA LEU A 31 14.45 12.34 8.81
C LEU A 31 15.75 11.61 9.19
N TYR A 32 16.53 11.18 8.19
CA TYR A 32 17.77 10.43 8.41
C TYR A 32 18.79 11.26 9.19
N ALA A 33 19.02 12.52 8.77
CA ALA A 33 19.95 13.43 9.43
C ALA A 33 19.62 13.62 10.93
N ARG A 34 18.33 13.80 11.26
CA ARG A 34 17.87 13.95 12.65
C ARG A 34 17.99 12.66 13.45
N LYS A 35 17.65 11.49 12.89
CA LYS A 35 17.81 10.20 13.57
C LYS A 35 19.27 9.89 13.88
N PHE A 36 20.20 10.20 12.98
CA PHE A 36 21.64 10.04 13.23
C PHE A 36 22.17 11.07 14.25
N ALA A 37 21.72 12.33 14.22
CA ALA A 37 22.09 13.32 15.23
C ALA A 37 21.61 12.91 16.65
N GLN A 38 20.35 12.46 16.75
CA GLN A 38 19.77 11.94 17.99
C GLN A 38 20.43 10.65 18.50
N ALA A 39 21.10 9.90 17.61
CA ALA A 39 21.92 8.75 17.99
C ALA A 39 23.29 9.14 18.55
N GLY A 40 23.71 10.40 18.40
CA GLY A 40 24.99 10.93 18.89
C GLY A 40 26.13 10.93 17.87
N PHE A 41 25.86 10.70 16.57
CA PHE A 41 26.91 10.81 15.54
C PHE A 41 27.39 12.27 15.41
N LYS A 42 28.69 12.50 15.65
CA LYS A 42 29.26 13.86 15.73
C LYS A 42 29.53 14.52 14.37
N HIS A 43 29.56 13.76 13.29
CA HIS A 43 30.00 14.21 11.98
C HIS A 43 28.99 13.84 10.88
N ILE A 44 27.96 14.67 10.71
CA ILE A 44 26.91 14.46 9.70
C ILE A 44 27.03 15.56 8.63
N ASN A 45 27.62 15.21 7.49
CA ASN A 45 27.77 16.07 6.32
C ASN A 45 26.48 16.04 5.48
N VAL A 46 25.86 17.18 5.23
CA VAL A 46 24.61 17.26 4.43
C VAL A 46 24.71 18.27 3.30
N CYS A 47 24.04 18.00 2.18
CA CYS A 47 23.83 18.98 1.11
C CYS A 47 22.47 18.80 0.44
N ASP A 48 22.03 19.84 -0.28
CA ASP A 48 20.88 19.81 -1.19
C ASP A 48 21.29 20.51 -2.51
N ARG A 49 20.32 20.93 -3.34
CA ARG A 49 20.54 21.81 -4.49
C ARG A 49 21.23 23.10 -4.01
N ALA A 50 22.17 23.62 -4.81
CA ALA A 50 22.96 24.80 -4.44
C ALA A 50 22.09 26.05 -4.12
N GLU A 51 20.94 26.20 -4.77
CA GLU A 51 19.94 27.25 -4.48
C GLU A 51 19.38 27.21 -3.06
N ASN A 52 19.32 26.02 -2.44
CA ASN A 52 18.80 25.80 -1.09
C ASN A 52 19.88 25.94 -0.01
N TYR A 53 21.15 26.16 -0.36
CA TYR A 53 22.29 26.10 0.57
C TYR A 53 22.16 27.05 1.78
N GLU A 54 21.91 28.34 1.55
CA GLU A 54 21.84 29.32 2.64
C GLU A 54 20.61 29.09 3.53
N THR A 55 19.47 28.70 2.96
CA THR A 55 18.26 28.34 3.72
C THR A 55 18.50 27.08 4.56
N LEU A 56 19.09 26.03 3.99
CA LEU A 56 19.40 24.78 4.70
C LEU A 56 20.40 25.00 5.84
N LYS A 57 21.38 25.89 5.63
CA LYS A 57 22.36 26.28 6.63
C LYS A 57 21.72 27.04 7.79
N ALA A 58 20.82 27.99 7.51
CA ALA A 58 20.07 28.69 8.55
C ALA A 58 19.12 27.72 9.31
N ASP A 59 18.39 26.87 8.59
CA ASP A 59 17.46 25.88 9.14
C ASP A 59 18.08 24.95 10.18
N LEU A 60 19.33 24.50 9.93
CA LEU A 60 19.98 23.42 10.67
C LEU A 60 20.99 23.90 11.72
N ALA A 61 21.64 25.06 11.50
CA ALA A 61 22.61 25.61 12.45
C ALA A 61 22.00 25.94 13.83
N GLU A 62 20.68 26.17 13.89
CA GLU A 62 19.95 26.48 15.12
C GLU A 62 19.46 25.21 15.86
N LYS A 63 19.38 24.05 15.19
CA LYS A 63 18.53 22.92 15.65
C LYS A 63 19.25 21.62 15.97
N GLU A 64 20.37 21.30 15.31
CA GLU A 64 21.01 19.97 15.43
C GLU A 64 22.54 20.09 15.55
N PRO A 65 23.12 20.13 16.77
CA PRO A 65 24.56 20.21 16.97
C PRO A 65 25.25 18.92 16.53
N GLY A 66 25.95 18.97 15.39
CA GLY A 66 26.62 17.82 14.76
C GLY A 66 26.47 17.77 13.23
N LEU A 67 25.53 18.55 12.67
CA LEU A 67 25.34 18.66 11.22
C LEU A 67 26.24 19.75 10.62
N THR A 68 26.94 19.39 9.54
CA THR A 68 27.75 20.30 8.72
C THR A 68 27.11 20.42 7.33
N VAL A 69 26.61 21.61 7.00
CA VAL A 69 25.98 21.89 5.70
C VAL A 69 27.04 22.29 4.67
N HIS A 70 27.15 21.50 3.61
CA HIS A 70 28.07 21.71 2.47
C HIS A 70 27.32 22.28 1.26
N LYS A 71 28.07 22.91 0.35
CA LYS A 71 27.51 23.61 -0.83
C LYS A 71 26.93 22.67 -1.88
N ASP A 72 27.47 21.48 -2.01
CA ASP A 72 27.15 20.49 -3.03
C ASP A 72 27.57 19.08 -2.59
N GLY A 73 27.25 18.08 -3.40
CA GLY A 73 27.57 16.68 -3.13
C GLY A 73 29.04 16.33 -3.25
N TYR A 74 29.89 17.11 -3.91
CA TYR A 74 31.33 16.82 -4.00
C TYR A 74 31.99 16.86 -2.63
N PHE A 75 31.64 17.85 -1.81
CA PHE A 75 32.17 17.98 -0.45
C PHE A 75 31.65 16.89 0.50
N VAL A 76 30.42 16.41 0.30
CA VAL A 76 29.84 15.31 1.08
C VAL A 76 30.49 13.98 0.69
N SER A 77 30.47 13.63 -0.60
CA SER A 77 31.01 12.36 -1.12
C SER A 77 32.50 12.14 -0.77
N ARG A 78 33.32 13.19 -0.82
CA ARG A 78 34.77 13.07 -0.59
C ARG A 78 35.20 12.95 0.87
N ARG A 79 34.28 13.23 1.81
CA ARG A 79 34.55 13.28 3.26
C ARG A 79 33.99 12.08 3.99
N SER A 80 32.75 11.74 3.68
CA SER A 80 31.97 10.74 4.40
C SER A 80 32.42 9.30 4.13
N ASP A 81 32.39 8.50 5.19
CA ASP A 81 32.62 7.05 5.19
C ASP A 81 31.36 6.28 4.76
N VAL A 82 30.18 6.83 5.06
CA VAL A 82 28.88 6.28 4.65
C VAL A 82 28.07 7.39 4.00
N ILE A 83 27.56 7.20 2.78
CA ILE A 83 26.85 8.23 2.02
C ILE A 83 25.45 7.73 1.66
N PHE A 84 24.42 8.54 1.97
CA PHE A 84 23.03 8.28 1.61
C PHE A 84 22.54 9.28 0.57
N TYR A 85 22.24 8.82 -0.65
CA TYR A 85 21.50 9.61 -1.63
C TYR A 85 20.00 9.56 -1.32
N SER A 86 19.41 10.70 -0.94
CA SER A 86 17.98 10.87 -0.67
C SER A 86 17.36 11.87 -1.65
N VAL A 87 17.49 11.55 -2.93
CA VAL A 87 16.94 12.31 -4.07
C VAL A 87 15.84 11.50 -4.77
N GLU A 88 15.02 12.18 -5.58
CA GLU A 88 13.99 11.48 -6.36
C GLU A 88 14.63 10.52 -7.39
N ALA A 89 14.07 9.32 -7.54
CA ALA A 89 14.64 8.26 -8.39
C ALA A 89 14.85 8.68 -9.85
N ALA A 90 14.05 9.62 -10.36
CA ALA A 90 14.18 10.17 -11.72
C ALA A 90 15.45 11.02 -11.93
N PHE A 91 16.02 11.60 -10.85
CA PHE A 91 17.24 12.41 -10.91
C PHE A 91 18.47 11.66 -10.40
N LEU A 92 18.30 10.49 -9.78
CA LEU A 92 19.39 9.76 -9.13
C LEU A 92 20.56 9.48 -10.08
N ASP A 93 20.31 9.01 -11.32
CA ASP A 93 21.37 8.76 -12.30
C ASP A 93 22.25 10.00 -12.55
N ALA A 94 21.65 11.16 -12.80
CA ALA A 94 22.38 12.41 -12.99
C ALA A 94 23.13 12.88 -11.72
N VAL A 95 22.54 12.70 -10.54
CA VAL A 95 23.16 13.09 -9.25
C VAL A 95 24.34 12.18 -8.90
N VAL A 96 24.23 10.87 -9.15
CA VAL A 96 25.34 9.92 -8.94
C VAL A 96 26.42 10.09 -10.02
N ALA A 97 26.06 10.33 -11.28
CA ALA A 97 27.02 10.71 -12.33
C ALA A 97 27.83 11.97 -11.95
N GLN A 98 27.18 12.94 -11.31
CA GLN A 98 27.82 14.18 -10.89
C GLN A 98 28.74 14.00 -9.67
N TYR A 99 28.27 13.36 -8.59
CA TYR A 99 28.98 13.33 -7.29
C TYR A 99 29.61 11.99 -6.92
N GLY A 100 29.17 10.89 -7.54
CA GLY A 100 29.66 9.52 -7.32
C GLY A 100 31.16 9.35 -7.58
N PRO A 101 31.75 9.89 -8.66
CA PRO A 101 33.18 9.81 -8.91
C PRO A 101 34.08 10.51 -7.87
N SER A 102 33.50 11.34 -6.98
CA SER A 102 34.22 11.98 -5.87
C SER A 102 34.02 11.30 -4.52
N THR A 103 33.48 10.07 -4.51
CA THR A 103 33.32 9.26 -3.31
C THR A 103 34.67 8.92 -2.69
N LYS A 104 34.76 8.98 -1.36
CA LYS A 104 35.93 8.57 -0.58
C LYS A 104 36.26 7.08 -0.82
N ILE A 105 37.54 6.78 -1.00
CA ILE A 105 38.06 5.41 -1.17
C ILE A 105 37.61 4.54 0.00
N GLY A 106 37.02 3.38 -0.28
CA GLY A 106 36.52 2.44 0.73
C GLY A 106 35.25 2.88 1.46
N ALA A 107 34.57 3.95 1.01
CA ALA A 107 33.29 4.35 1.60
C ALA A 107 32.15 3.41 1.19
N ILE A 108 31.09 3.39 2.01
CA ILE A 108 29.84 2.71 1.72
C ILE A 108 28.86 3.70 1.11
N VAL A 109 28.35 3.41 -0.08
CA VAL A 109 27.31 4.19 -0.75
C VAL A 109 25.96 3.48 -0.60
N SER A 110 24.94 4.27 -0.26
CA SER A 110 23.57 3.86 -0.10
C SER A 110 22.65 4.89 -0.77
N ALA A 111 21.44 4.47 -1.10
CA ALA A 111 20.38 5.37 -1.52
C ALA A 111 19.06 4.96 -0.88
N GLN A 112 18.21 5.97 -0.66
CA GLN A 112 16.87 5.86 -0.12
C GLN A 112 15.87 6.26 -1.21
N THR A 113 15.73 5.41 -2.23
CA THR A 113 14.70 5.55 -3.27
C THR A 113 13.62 4.47 -3.14
N SER A 114 12.48 4.66 -3.83
CA SER A 114 11.38 3.70 -3.83
C SER A 114 11.42 2.65 -4.94
N VAL A 115 12.36 2.75 -5.89
CA VAL A 115 12.56 1.79 -6.99
C VAL A 115 14.06 1.56 -7.17
N LYS A 116 14.48 0.30 -7.21
CA LYS A 116 15.89 -0.06 -7.15
C LYS A 116 16.55 -0.31 -8.51
N ALA A 117 15.82 -0.74 -9.54
CA ALA A 117 16.38 -0.92 -10.87
C ALA A 117 17.15 0.31 -11.44
N PRO A 118 16.64 1.57 -11.37
CA PRO A 118 17.40 2.72 -11.83
C PRO A 118 18.57 3.08 -10.88
N GLU A 119 18.44 2.77 -9.58
CA GLU A 119 19.47 2.99 -8.57
C GLU A 119 20.66 2.05 -8.75
N GLN A 120 20.41 0.75 -8.93
CA GLN A 120 21.42 -0.23 -9.29
C GLN A 120 22.16 0.20 -10.57
N LYS A 121 21.43 0.57 -11.63
CA LYS A 121 22.02 1.02 -12.90
C LYS A 121 22.91 2.26 -12.72
N ALA A 122 22.46 3.26 -11.95
CA ALA A 122 23.23 4.47 -11.67
C ALA A 122 24.49 4.16 -10.86
N PHE A 123 24.38 3.28 -9.85
CA PHE A 123 25.50 2.87 -9.01
C PHE A 123 26.53 2.04 -9.78
N ASP A 124 26.10 1.06 -10.58
CA ASP A 124 26.98 0.24 -11.42
C ASP A 124 27.68 1.04 -12.53
N ALA A 125 27.05 2.12 -13.03
CA ALA A 125 27.61 2.96 -14.09
C ALA A 125 28.59 4.02 -13.59
N HIS A 126 28.33 4.65 -12.43
CA HIS A 126 29.00 5.90 -12.04
C HIS A 126 29.81 5.82 -10.74
N LEU A 127 29.65 4.77 -9.91
CA LEU A 127 30.44 4.62 -8.69
C LEU A 127 31.77 3.91 -8.96
N PRO A 128 32.90 4.42 -8.41
CA PRO A 128 34.21 3.76 -8.48
C PRO A 128 34.20 2.30 -8.01
N ALA A 129 35.15 1.48 -8.46
CA ALA A 129 35.18 0.05 -8.13
C ALA A 129 35.62 -0.26 -6.68
N ASP A 130 36.21 0.72 -6.01
CA ASP A 130 36.76 0.69 -4.65
C ASP A 130 35.81 1.24 -3.58
N VAL A 131 34.51 1.34 -3.89
CA VAL A 131 33.46 1.72 -2.93
C VAL A 131 32.41 0.60 -2.82
N SER A 132 31.91 0.37 -1.62
CA SER A 132 30.94 -0.70 -1.34
C SER A 132 29.51 -0.18 -1.45
N ILE A 133 28.55 -0.99 -1.91
CA ILE A 133 27.16 -0.53 -2.12
C ILE A 133 26.20 -1.28 -1.19
N ILE A 134 25.51 -0.54 -0.32
CA ILE A 134 24.49 -1.10 0.56
C ILE A 134 23.26 -0.21 0.50
N SER A 135 22.41 -0.49 -0.49
CA SER A 135 21.17 0.24 -0.72
C SER A 135 20.13 0.00 0.38
N CYS A 136 19.23 0.96 0.60
CA CYS A 136 18.17 0.83 1.59
C CYS A 136 16.77 1.20 1.04
N HIS A 137 15.73 0.83 1.79
CA HIS A 137 14.38 1.40 1.62
C HIS A 137 13.62 1.43 2.95
N SER A 138 13.53 2.61 3.58
CA SER A 138 12.52 2.86 4.62
C SER A 138 11.13 2.77 4.00
N LEU A 139 10.37 1.71 4.28
CA LEU A 139 9.01 1.49 3.77
C LEU A 139 7.93 2.24 4.57
N HIS A 140 8.29 3.41 5.10
CA HIS A 140 7.42 4.29 5.90
C HIS A 140 7.62 5.75 5.47
N GLY A 141 6.60 6.58 5.71
CA GLY A 141 6.68 8.01 5.42
C GLY A 141 7.61 8.77 6.40
N PRO A 142 8.02 10.00 6.05
CA PRO A 142 8.94 10.83 6.85
C PRO A 142 8.35 11.32 8.20
N LYS A 143 7.04 11.18 8.38
CA LYS A 143 6.28 11.58 9.58
C LYS A 143 5.83 10.39 10.44
N VAL A 144 6.20 9.16 10.05
CA VAL A 144 5.85 7.92 10.77
C VAL A 144 7.01 7.57 11.71
N ASP A 145 6.71 7.07 12.92
CA ASP A 145 7.79 6.55 13.76
C ASP A 145 8.42 5.31 13.12
N THR A 146 9.73 5.21 13.23
CA THR A 146 10.58 4.21 12.55
C THR A 146 10.58 2.86 13.28
N THR A 147 10.15 2.83 14.54
CA THR A 147 10.14 1.64 15.41
C THR A 147 9.30 0.52 14.80
N ASN A 148 9.88 -0.68 14.69
CA ASN A 148 9.30 -1.88 14.08
C ASN A 148 8.83 -1.75 12.62
N GLN A 149 8.99 -0.59 11.98
CA GLN A 149 8.71 -0.43 10.55
C GLN A 149 9.75 -1.21 9.72
N PRO A 150 9.37 -1.77 8.56
CA PRO A 150 10.33 -2.45 7.72
C PRO A 150 11.30 -1.45 7.06
N LEU A 151 12.59 -1.72 7.22
CA LEU A 151 13.69 -1.07 6.50
C LEU A 151 14.38 -2.14 5.65
N VAL A 152 14.25 -2.03 4.33
CA VAL A 152 14.95 -2.95 3.43
C VAL A 152 16.43 -2.59 3.40
N LEU A 153 17.31 -3.60 3.42
CA LEU A 153 18.75 -3.49 3.17
C LEU A 153 19.11 -4.43 2.00
N ILE A 154 19.93 -3.94 1.08
CA ILE A 154 20.36 -4.65 -0.13
C ILE A 154 21.88 -4.56 -0.24
N GLN A 155 22.56 -5.66 0.03
CA GLN A 155 24.02 -5.79 -0.06
C GLN A 155 24.41 -6.03 -1.53
N HIS A 156 25.17 -5.10 -2.13
CA HIS A 156 25.61 -5.17 -3.52
C HIS A 156 27.09 -4.76 -3.60
N ARG A 157 27.99 -5.61 -4.12
CA ARG A 157 29.44 -5.29 -4.13
C ARG A 157 29.95 -4.81 -2.74
N ALA A 158 29.55 -5.49 -1.67
CA ALA A 158 29.90 -5.16 -0.29
C ALA A 158 30.06 -6.43 0.56
N THR A 159 30.87 -6.37 1.61
CA THR A 159 31.12 -7.46 2.56
C THR A 159 30.14 -7.46 3.73
N ASP A 160 30.01 -8.60 4.40
CA ASP A 160 29.14 -8.76 5.57
C ASP A 160 29.57 -7.84 6.73
N ALA A 161 30.86 -7.50 6.84
CA ALA A 161 31.36 -6.55 7.85
C ALA A 161 30.81 -5.12 7.62
N GLU A 162 30.68 -4.72 6.36
CA GLU A 162 30.11 -3.42 5.95
C GLU A 162 28.59 -3.43 6.09
N LEU A 163 27.91 -4.54 5.80
CA LEU A 163 26.49 -4.71 6.10
C LEU A 163 26.22 -4.55 7.59
N HIS A 164 26.96 -5.25 8.45
CA HIS A 164 26.83 -5.10 9.90
C HIS A 164 27.15 -3.66 10.37
N LEU A 165 28.02 -2.90 9.69
CA LEU A 165 28.25 -1.48 10.01
C LEU A 165 27.01 -0.64 9.69
N ILE A 166 26.39 -0.83 8.53
CA ILE A 166 25.15 -0.14 8.14
C ILE A 166 24.00 -0.49 9.09
N GLU A 167 23.91 -1.74 9.54
CA GLU A 167 22.97 -2.16 10.58
C GLU A 167 23.16 -1.43 11.92
N ARG A 168 24.42 -1.17 12.34
CA ARG A 168 24.73 -0.37 13.55
C ARG A 168 24.36 1.10 13.34
N VAL A 169 24.63 1.67 12.16
CA VAL A 169 24.24 3.04 11.80
C VAL A 169 22.71 3.21 11.88
N PHE A 170 21.95 2.27 11.33
CA PHE A 170 20.49 2.27 11.37
C PHE A 170 19.88 1.79 12.71
N ALA A 171 20.66 1.29 13.68
CA ALA A 171 20.12 0.78 14.95
C ALA A 171 19.28 1.82 15.70
N SER A 172 19.63 3.11 15.54
CA SER A 172 18.89 4.27 16.05
C SER A 172 17.44 4.39 15.55
N PHE A 173 17.13 3.81 14.37
CA PHE A 173 15.78 3.79 13.82
C PHE A 173 14.88 2.77 14.51
N LYS A 174 15.45 1.73 15.14
CA LYS A 174 14.70 0.59 15.73
C LYS A 174 13.76 -0.09 14.72
N SER A 175 14.10 -0.02 13.43
CA SER A 175 13.35 -0.63 12.34
C SER A 175 13.64 -2.12 12.24
N ARG A 176 12.70 -2.88 11.68
CA ARG A 176 12.89 -4.29 11.37
C ARG A 176 13.61 -4.41 10.03
N TYR A 177 14.81 -4.98 10.02
CA TYR A 177 15.56 -5.15 8.77
C TYR A 177 14.98 -6.28 7.92
N VAL A 178 14.92 -6.03 6.61
CA VAL A 178 14.43 -6.96 5.60
C VAL A 178 15.48 -7.02 4.51
N TYR A 179 16.12 -8.18 4.34
CA TYR A 179 17.20 -8.36 3.37
C TYR A 179 16.62 -8.88 2.06
N LEU A 180 16.85 -8.17 0.97
CA LEU A 180 16.38 -8.51 -0.38
C LEU A 180 17.49 -8.21 -1.38
N SER A 181 17.47 -8.88 -2.54
CA SER A 181 18.14 -8.39 -3.75
C SER A 181 17.37 -7.21 -4.37
N TYR A 182 18.00 -6.51 -5.31
CA TYR A 182 17.34 -5.44 -6.07
C TYR A 182 16.11 -5.93 -6.87
N GLU A 183 16.19 -7.13 -7.47
CA GLU A 183 15.09 -7.74 -8.22
C GLU A 183 13.93 -8.16 -7.31
N GLU A 184 14.22 -8.77 -6.17
CA GLU A 184 13.21 -9.13 -5.16
C GLU A 184 12.53 -7.87 -4.61
N HIS A 185 13.29 -6.82 -4.28
CA HIS A 185 12.73 -5.55 -3.83
C HIS A 185 11.74 -4.96 -4.84
N ASP A 186 12.13 -4.83 -6.11
CA ASP A 186 11.28 -4.21 -7.12
C ASP A 186 10.07 -5.09 -7.45
N THR A 187 10.21 -6.41 -7.37
CA THR A 187 9.08 -7.35 -7.48
C THR A 187 8.12 -7.21 -6.30
N VAL A 188 8.61 -7.19 -5.06
CA VAL A 188 7.79 -7.02 -3.84
C VAL A 188 7.07 -5.67 -3.86
N THR A 189 7.75 -4.57 -4.21
CA THR A 189 7.12 -3.24 -4.27
C THR A 189 6.13 -3.11 -5.44
N ALA A 190 6.36 -3.77 -6.58
CA ALA A 190 5.37 -3.86 -7.65
C ALA A 190 4.10 -4.58 -7.19
N ASN A 191 4.26 -5.73 -6.52
CA ASN A 191 3.17 -6.60 -6.05
C ASN A 191 2.36 -5.98 -4.91
N THR A 192 3.02 -5.24 -4.01
CA THR A 192 2.38 -4.64 -2.82
C THR A 192 1.83 -3.25 -3.05
N GLN A 193 2.50 -2.44 -3.87
CA GLN A 193 2.20 -1.02 -4.01
C GLN A 193 1.74 -0.67 -5.42
N ALA A 194 2.50 -0.98 -6.48
CA ALA A 194 2.19 -0.46 -7.82
C ALA A 194 0.82 -0.91 -8.35
N VAL A 195 0.51 -2.21 -8.24
CA VAL A 195 -0.80 -2.75 -8.66
C VAL A 195 -1.94 -2.28 -7.75
N THR A 196 -1.70 -2.18 -6.45
CA THR A 196 -2.65 -1.65 -5.47
C THR A 196 -3.00 -0.18 -5.78
N HIS A 197 -2.00 0.64 -6.12
CA HIS A 197 -2.22 2.02 -6.57
C HIS A 197 -3.04 2.03 -7.87
N ALA A 198 -2.67 1.21 -8.87
CA ALA A 198 -3.41 1.15 -10.13
C ALA A 198 -4.88 0.75 -9.95
N ALA A 199 -5.19 -0.16 -9.03
CA ALA A 199 -6.57 -0.53 -8.67
C ALA A 199 -7.38 0.68 -8.19
N PHE A 200 -6.89 1.42 -7.19
CA PHE A 200 -7.58 2.58 -6.63
C PHE A 200 -7.62 3.78 -7.59
N LEU A 201 -6.56 4.00 -8.37
CA LEU A 201 -6.56 5.00 -9.44
C LEU A 201 -7.63 4.67 -10.50
N SER A 202 -7.81 3.39 -10.83
CA SER A 202 -8.86 2.98 -11.77
C SER A 202 -10.27 3.22 -11.22
N MET A 203 -10.51 2.97 -9.93
CA MET A 203 -11.79 3.30 -9.27
C MET A 203 -12.08 4.80 -9.30
N GLY A 204 -11.11 5.64 -8.91
CA GLY A 204 -11.29 7.10 -8.90
C GLY A 204 -11.54 7.66 -10.30
N THR A 205 -10.78 7.20 -11.31
CA THR A 205 -11.00 7.60 -12.70
C THR A 205 -12.38 7.16 -13.19
N ALA A 206 -12.85 5.95 -12.82
CA ALA A 206 -14.17 5.47 -13.21
C ALA A 206 -15.31 6.37 -12.68
N TRP A 207 -15.34 6.64 -11.37
CA TRP A 207 -16.35 7.50 -10.76
C TRP A 207 -16.32 8.94 -11.30
N ARG A 208 -15.13 9.46 -11.60
CA ARG A 208 -14.96 10.76 -12.27
C ARG A 208 -15.50 10.74 -13.71
N CYS A 209 -15.33 9.64 -14.45
CA CYS A 209 -15.93 9.49 -15.79
C CYS A 209 -17.46 9.32 -15.74
N SER A 210 -17.98 8.59 -14.75
CA SER A 210 -19.42 8.56 -14.41
C SER A 210 -19.96 9.91 -13.94
N ASN A 211 -19.09 10.89 -13.66
CA ASN A 211 -19.41 12.21 -13.09
C ASN A 211 -20.32 12.14 -11.85
N ALA A 212 -20.08 11.13 -11.00
CA ALA A 212 -20.89 10.85 -9.82
C ALA A 212 -19.98 10.41 -8.67
N TYR A 213 -20.26 10.87 -7.45
CA TYR A 213 -19.58 10.34 -6.28
C TYR A 213 -20.22 9.01 -5.85
N PRO A 214 -19.43 7.99 -5.44
CA PRO A 214 -19.98 6.69 -5.04
C PRO A 214 -20.88 6.76 -3.80
N TRP A 215 -20.79 7.83 -3.00
CA TRP A 215 -21.67 8.00 -1.84
C TRP A 215 -23.03 8.65 -2.16
N ASP A 216 -23.19 9.30 -3.31
CA ASP A 216 -24.42 10.03 -3.66
C ASP A 216 -25.56 9.10 -4.08
N THR A 217 -25.24 8.00 -4.78
CA THR A 217 -26.24 7.07 -5.33
C THR A 217 -26.85 6.13 -4.29
N GLY A 218 -26.29 6.08 -3.09
CA GLY A 218 -26.68 5.11 -2.06
C GLY A 218 -26.35 3.64 -2.39
N LEU A 219 -25.71 3.35 -3.54
CA LEU A 219 -25.33 2.01 -4.01
C LEU A 219 -24.13 1.42 -3.25
N TYR A 220 -23.36 2.26 -2.56
CA TYR A 220 -22.17 1.88 -1.82
C TYR A 220 -22.31 2.08 -0.29
N PRO A 221 -23.38 1.61 0.38
CA PRO A 221 -23.52 1.78 1.80
C PRO A 221 -22.72 0.70 2.52
N ARG A 222 -21.63 1.13 3.19
CA ARG A 222 -20.90 0.37 4.22
C ARG A 222 -19.97 -0.74 3.70
N GLY A 223 -19.48 -1.56 4.64
CA GLY A 223 -18.63 -2.72 4.43
C GLY A 223 -17.33 -2.41 3.68
N ILE A 224 -17.08 -3.25 2.67
CA ILE A 224 -15.91 -3.21 1.79
C ILE A 224 -15.78 -1.86 1.06
N GLU A 225 -16.90 -1.27 0.65
CA GLU A 225 -16.92 -0.09 -0.23
C GLU A 225 -16.36 1.15 0.46
N THR A 226 -16.72 1.35 1.72
CA THR A 226 -16.17 2.42 2.57
C THR A 226 -14.64 2.35 2.66
N VAL A 227 -14.05 1.16 2.70
CA VAL A 227 -12.59 0.99 2.72
C VAL A 227 -12.01 1.39 1.37
N LYS A 228 -12.58 0.90 0.26
CA LYS A 228 -12.10 1.23 -1.09
C LYS A 228 -12.16 2.74 -1.39
N ILE A 229 -13.26 3.40 -1.03
CA ILE A 229 -13.43 4.85 -1.21
C ILE A 229 -12.37 5.65 -0.45
N ASN A 230 -12.13 5.34 0.83
CA ASN A 230 -11.16 6.07 1.64
C ASN A 230 -9.71 5.83 1.20
N LEU A 231 -9.38 4.63 0.74
CA LEU A 231 -8.05 4.33 0.19
C LEU A 231 -7.82 5.01 -1.18
N MET A 232 -8.86 5.11 -2.02
CA MET A 232 -8.84 5.89 -3.27
C MET A 232 -8.59 7.38 -3.00
N LEU A 233 -9.40 8.00 -2.12
CA LEU A 233 -9.27 9.43 -1.80
C LEU A 233 -7.89 9.76 -1.20
N ARG A 234 -7.35 8.88 -0.36
CA ARG A 234 -5.99 8.99 0.20
C ARG A 234 -4.88 8.97 -0.85
N ILE A 235 -5.06 8.23 -1.95
CA ILE A 235 -4.08 8.21 -3.04
C ILE A 235 -4.15 9.50 -3.83
N TYR A 236 -5.35 9.95 -4.20
CA TYR A 236 -5.54 11.18 -4.97
C TYR A 236 -5.24 12.48 -4.19
N SER A 237 -5.30 12.45 -2.85
CA SER A 237 -4.90 13.58 -2.00
C SER A 237 -3.38 13.74 -1.84
N ALA A 238 -2.59 12.76 -2.31
CA ALA A 238 -1.14 12.75 -2.24
C ALA A 238 -0.48 13.16 -3.58
N LYS A 239 0.85 13.34 -3.57
CA LYS A 239 1.58 13.87 -4.73
C LYS A 239 1.75 12.82 -5.83
N TRP A 240 1.27 13.12 -7.05
CA TRP A 240 1.27 12.20 -8.20
C TRP A 240 2.64 11.57 -8.51
N HIS A 241 3.73 12.34 -8.39
CA HIS A 241 5.09 11.91 -8.78
C HIS A 241 5.64 10.75 -7.92
N VAL A 242 5.15 10.59 -6.69
CA VAL A 242 5.49 9.45 -5.83
C VAL A 242 4.96 8.14 -6.42
N TYR A 243 3.72 8.16 -6.89
CA TYR A 243 3.06 7.01 -7.52
C TYR A 243 3.60 6.75 -8.94
N ALA A 244 3.81 7.80 -9.73
CA ALA A 244 4.39 7.71 -11.07
C ALA A 244 5.82 7.17 -11.06
N GLY A 245 6.66 7.62 -10.13
CA GLY A 245 8.03 7.12 -9.97
C GLY A 245 8.06 5.61 -9.75
N LEU A 246 7.23 5.10 -8.82
CA LEU A 246 7.07 3.67 -8.60
C LEU A 246 6.56 2.94 -9.84
N ALA A 247 5.48 3.43 -10.46
CA ALA A 247 4.81 2.70 -11.53
C ALA A 247 5.58 2.69 -12.87
N LEU A 248 6.29 3.78 -13.20
CA LEU A 248 6.97 3.95 -14.50
C LEU A 248 8.41 3.44 -14.51
N LEU A 249 9.12 3.56 -13.38
CA LEU A 249 10.55 3.20 -13.29
C LEU A 249 10.77 1.75 -12.89
N ASN A 250 9.81 1.10 -12.21
CA ASN A 250 9.89 -0.30 -11.80
C ASN A 250 9.50 -1.23 -12.99
N PRO A 251 10.39 -2.11 -13.48
CA PRO A 251 10.08 -3.02 -14.57
C PRO A 251 8.94 -3.99 -14.22
N SER A 252 8.97 -4.56 -13.02
CA SER A 252 7.96 -5.51 -12.53
C SER A 252 6.58 -4.88 -12.40
N ALA A 253 6.49 -3.58 -12.13
CA ALA A 253 5.21 -2.86 -12.07
C ALA A 253 4.44 -2.91 -13.40
N ARG A 254 5.13 -2.93 -14.56
CA ARG A 254 4.46 -3.03 -15.87
C ARG A 254 3.71 -4.35 -16.00
N THR A 255 4.37 -5.46 -15.67
CA THR A 255 3.77 -6.81 -15.67
C THR A 255 2.55 -6.87 -14.75
N GLN A 256 2.66 -6.38 -13.52
CA GLN A 256 1.58 -6.41 -12.53
C GLN A 256 0.36 -5.58 -12.95
N VAL A 257 0.57 -4.33 -13.37
CA VAL A 257 -0.53 -3.43 -13.74
C VAL A 257 -1.20 -3.88 -15.05
N THR A 258 -0.43 -4.39 -16.02
CA THR A 258 -1.00 -4.98 -17.25
C THR A 258 -1.84 -6.20 -16.94
N GLN A 259 -1.33 -7.16 -16.14
CA GLN A 259 -2.10 -8.35 -15.78
C GLN A 259 -3.38 -8.00 -15.02
N TYR A 260 -3.34 -7.02 -14.11
CA TYR A 260 -4.53 -6.58 -13.39
C TYR A 260 -5.62 -6.05 -14.33
N ALA A 261 -5.24 -5.25 -15.32
CA ALA A 261 -6.16 -4.76 -16.34
C ALA A 261 -6.69 -5.90 -17.24
N GLU A 262 -5.87 -6.91 -17.55
CA GLU A 262 -6.28 -8.11 -18.28
C GLU A 262 -7.23 -9.00 -17.46
N SER A 263 -7.00 -9.15 -16.16
CA SER A 263 -7.87 -9.87 -15.23
C SER A 263 -9.23 -9.18 -15.09
N ALA A 264 -9.25 -7.85 -14.87
CA ALA A 264 -10.48 -7.06 -14.87
C ALA A 264 -11.24 -7.18 -16.21
N THR A 265 -10.54 -7.04 -17.34
CA THR A 265 -11.12 -7.21 -18.67
C THR A 265 -11.64 -8.63 -18.91
N GLY A 266 -10.93 -9.65 -18.42
CA GLY A 266 -11.27 -11.05 -18.59
C GLY A 266 -12.51 -11.47 -17.81
N LEU A 267 -12.63 -11.01 -16.57
CA LEU A 267 -13.83 -11.22 -15.73
C LEU A 267 -15.02 -10.45 -16.30
N PHE A 268 -14.84 -9.20 -16.70
CA PHE A 268 -15.91 -8.37 -17.27
C PHE A 268 -16.46 -8.89 -18.60
N LYS A 269 -15.63 -9.56 -19.42
CA LYS A 269 -16.11 -10.28 -20.60
C LYS A 269 -17.08 -11.42 -20.25
N LEU A 270 -16.85 -12.15 -19.15
CA LEU A 270 -17.77 -13.19 -18.67
C LEU A 270 -19.06 -12.56 -18.13
N MET A 271 -18.97 -11.39 -17.47
CA MET A 271 -20.12 -10.62 -17.01
C MET A 271 -21.04 -10.19 -18.17
N ILE A 272 -20.48 -9.60 -19.23
CA ILE A 272 -21.25 -9.20 -20.43
C ILE A 272 -21.81 -10.42 -21.19
N ALA A 273 -21.09 -11.54 -21.22
CA ALA A 273 -21.57 -12.78 -21.82
C ALA A 273 -22.66 -13.51 -20.98
N GLU A 274 -22.95 -12.99 -19.78
CA GLU A 274 -23.85 -13.59 -18.77
C GLU A 274 -23.48 -15.05 -18.39
N ASP A 275 -22.20 -15.43 -18.55
CA ASP A 275 -21.67 -16.75 -18.20
C ASP A 275 -21.28 -16.81 -16.71
N GLU A 276 -22.32 -16.87 -15.89
CA GLU A 276 -22.24 -16.98 -14.43
C GLU A 276 -21.44 -18.24 -13.99
N GLY A 277 -21.53 -19.34 -14.76
CA GLY A 277 -20.82 -20.58 -14.48
C GLY A 277 -19.30 -20.46 -14.68
N ALA A 278 -18.85 -19.89 -15.80
CA ALA A 278 -17.45 -19.63 -16.04
C ALA A 278 -16.88 -18.57 -15.08
N LEU A 279 -17.66 -17.53 -14.75
CA LEU A 279 -17.27 -16.49 -13.80
C LEU A 279 -17.01 -17.09 -12.40
N VAL A 280 -17.98 -17.84 -11.86
CA VAL A 280 -17.84 -18.52 -10.56
C VAL A 280 -16.64 -19.47 -10.58
N LYS A 281 -16.50 -20.31 -11.61
CA LYS A 281 -15.36 -21.25 -11.72
C LYS A 281 -14.01 -20.52 -11.67
N ARG A 282 -13.84 -19.44 -12.45
CA ARG A 282 -12.59 -18.66 -12.49
C ARG A 282 -12.28 -18.01 -11.14
N VAL A 283 -13.28 -17.41 -10.52
CA VAL A 283 -13.14 -16.75 -9.21
C VAL A 283 -12.79 -17.75 -8.10
N PHE A 284 -13.42 -18.92 -8.07
CA PHE A 284 -13.11 -19.97 -7.08
C PHE A 284 -11.77 -20.69 -7.36
N GLU A 285 -11.33 -20.79 -8.62
CA GLU A 285 -9.98 -21.24 -8.93
C GLU A 285 -8.91 -20.26 -8.39
N ALA A 286 -9.14 -18.95 -8.57
CA ALA A 286 -8.28 -17.91 -8.02
C ALA A 286 -8.25 -17.95 -6.48
N ARG A 287 -9.41 -18.16 -5.84
CA ARG A 287 -9.55 -18.38 -4.39
C ARG A 287 -8.66 -19.53 -3.90
N ARG A 288 -8.76 -20.70 -4.53
CA ARG A 288 -7.98 -21.90 -4.16
C ARG A 288 -6.47 -21.68 -4.35
N LYS A 289 -6.06 -20.98 -5.41
CA LYS A 289 -4.64 -20.67 -5.69
C LYS A 289 -4.04 -19.73 -4.64
N VAL A 290 -4.72 -18.61 -4.35
CA VAL A 290 -4.20 -17.54 -3.48
C VAL A 290 -4.37 -17.86 -2.00
N PHE A 291 -5.59 -18.17 -1.56
CA PHE A 291 -5.92 -18.36 -0.14
C PHE A 291 -5.80 -19.82 0.30
N GLY A 292 -5.96 -20.77 -0.61
CA GLY A 292 -5.85 -22.20 -0.32
C GLY A 292 -7.15 -22.89 0.11
N TRP A 293 -8.27 -22.16 0.21
CA TRP A 293 -9.57 -22.70 0.61
C TRP A 293 -10.29 -23.44 -0.53
N GLU A 294 -10.94 -24.56 -0.20
CA GLU A 294 -11.75 -25.37 -1.12
C GLU A 294 -13.19 -24.84 -1.30
N GLU A 295 -13.87 -25.20 -2.40
CA GLU A 295 -15.10 -24.53 -2.86
C GLU A 295 -16.27 -24.50 -1.85
N ASP A 296 -16.36 -25.52 -0.99
CA ASP A 296 -17.39 -25.66 0.04
C ASP A 296 -16.90 -25.27 1.46
N GLU A 297 -15.64 -24.88 1.60
CA GLU A 297 -15.03 -24.44 2.85
C GLU A 297 -15.37 -22.96 3.09
N GLU A 298 -16.07 -22.61 4.18
CA GLU A 298 -16.01 -21.23 4.68
C GLU A 298 -14.64 -21.01 5.34
N GLY A 299 -13.98 -19.90 5.02
CA GLY A 299 -12.62 -19.57 5.48
C GLY A 299 -12.57 -19.20 6.97
N GLU A 300 -12.81 -20.18 7.83
CA GLU A 300 -12.59 -20.13 9.28
C GLU A 300 -11.18 -20.59 9.60
N GLY A 301 -10.23 -19.67 9.42
CA GLY A 301 -8.83 -20.01 9.48
C GLY A 301 -8.21 -20.24 8.10
N VAL A 302 -7.05 -20.90 8.08
CA VAL A 302 -5.93 -20.44 7.24
C VAL A 302 -4.76 -21.44 7.23
N ARG A 303 -3.78 -21.24 6.35
CA ARG A 303 -3.04 -22.33 5.70
C ARG A 303 -1.63 -22.65 6.26
N PRO A 304 -1.21 -23.93 6.32
CA PRO A 304 0.21 -24.31 6.40
C PRO A 304 0.97 -23.99 5.08
N PRO A 305 2.31 -23.82 5.12
CA PRO A 305 3.08 -23.32 3.99
C PRO A 305 3.13 -24.28 2.79
N VAL A 306 3.20 -23.71 1.59
CA VAL A 306 3.34 -24.46 0.33
C VAL A 306 4.75 -25.03 0.22
N SER A 307 4.88 -26.35 0.39
CA SER A 307 6.13 -27.03 0.06
C SER A 307 6.34 -27.00 -1.46
N ARG A 308 7.52 -26.55 -1.92
CA ARG A 308 7.95 -26.70 -3.32
C ARG A 308 7.88 -28.18 -3.67
N ARG A 309 7.06 -28.54 -4.66
CA ARG A 309 7.10 -29.90 -5.23
C ARG A 309 8.30 -29.97 -6.16
N ASP A 310 9.38 -30.61 -5.70
CA ASP A 310 10.47 -31.00 -6.58
C ASP A 310 9.95 -31.93 -7.67
N SER A 311 10.26 -31.58 -8.91
CA SER A 311 9.81 -32.28 -10.10
C SER A 311 10.74 -33.47 -10.41
N THR A 312 10.51 -34.62 -9.77
CA THR A 312 11.22 -35.86 -10.15
C THR A 312 10.36 -37.13 -10.11
N SER A 313 10.56 -37.93 -11.15
CA SER A 313 10.21 -39.34 -11.37
C SER A 313 8.75 -39.72 -11.71
N ALA A 314 8.65 -40.64 -12.66
CA ALA A 314 7.44 -41.26 -13.18
C ALA A 314 7.50 -42.77 -12.93
N GLY A 315 6.36 -43.48 -12.97
CA GLY A 315 6.38 -44.95 -13.00
C GLY A 315 5.09 -45.67 -12.61
N ALA A 316 4.32 -46.06 -13.63
CA ALA A 316 3.48 -47.27 -13.78
C ALA A 316 2.80 -47.97 -12.58
N GLY A 317 1.53 -48.38 -12.79
CA GLY A 317 0.88 -49.46 -12.02
C GLY A 317 -0.65 -49.43 -12.11
N ALA A 318 -1.27 -50.48 -12.67
CA ALA A 318 -2.73 -50.60 -12.80
C ALA A 318 -3.33 -51.60 -11.80
N GLY A 319 -4.60 -51.43 -11.43
CA GLY A 319 -5.36 -52.47 -10.70
C GLY A 319 -6.56 -51.97 -9.88
N ALA A 320 -7.76 -52.33 -10.33
CA ALA A 320 -8.99 -52.47 -9.51
C ALA A 320 -9.28 -54.00 -9.41
N PRO A 321 -10.17 -54.53 -8.51
CA PRO A 321 -11.31 -53.86 -7.87
C PRO A 321 -11.67 -54.24 -6.40
N ALA A 322 -12.64 -53.48 -5.85
CA ALA A 322 -13.67 -53.80 -4.84
C ALA A 322 -13.45 -54.82 -3.69
N THR A 323 -13.74 -54.41 -2.44
CA THR A 323 -14.80 -55.00 -1.54
C THR A 323 -14.90 -54.27 -0.18
N ASN A 324 -16.02 -54.48 0.54
CA ASN A 324 -16.36 -53.83 1.82
C ASN A 324 -15.58 -54.36 3.04
N ALA A 325 -15.30 -53.49 4.02
CA ALA A 325 -15.29 -53.85 5.45
C ALA A 325 -15.43 -52.61 6.36
N ASN A 326 -16.27 -52.71 7.41
CA ASN A 326 -16.25 -51.77 8.54
C ASN A 326 -15.01 -52.02 9.42
N GLY A 327 -14.36 -50.96 9.90
CA GLY A 327 -13.27 -51.08 10.87
C GLY A 327 -12.83 -49.71 11.40
N LEU A 328 -12.89 -49.53 12.72
CA LEU A 328 -12.53 -48.30 13.42
C LEU A 328 -11.04 -47.99 13.31
N GLY A 329 -10.68 -46.70 13.22
CA GLY A 329 -9.32 -46.22 13.35
C GLY A 329 -9.23 -44.71 13.25
N ASP A 330 -9.12 -44.03 14.39
CA ASP A 330 -8.75 -42.60 14.44
C ASP A 330 -7.36 -42.42 13.82
N GLY A 331 -7.32 -41.93 12.57
CA GLY A 331 -6.13 -41.35 11.99
C GLY A 331 -5.90 -39.96 12.59
N PRO A 332 -4.65 -39.55 12.89
CA PRO A 332 -4.40 -38.26 13.51
C PRO A 332 -4.90 -37.13 12.62
N SER A 333 -5.88 -36.38 13.12
CA SER A 333 -6.38 -35.16 12.52
C SER A 333 -5.20 -34.22 12.28
N ARG A 334 -4.97 -33.85 11.01
CA ARG A 334 -3.89 -32.93 10.64
C ARG A 334 -4.10 -31.61 11.39
N PRO A 335 -3.08 -31.07 12.07
CA PRO A 335 -3.22 -29.79 12.74
C PRO A 335 -3.39 -28.67 11.69
N ASN A 336 -4.60 -28.14 11.59
CA ASN A 336 -4.93 -26.96 10.79
C ASN A 336 -4.24 -25.74 11.40
N ASN A 337 -3.10 -25.32 10.83
CA ASN A 337 -2.29 -24.22 11.37
C ASN A 337 -2.42 -22.92 10.54
N HIS A 338 -2.63 -21.81 11.27
CA HIS A 338 -3.38 -20.63 10.83
C HIS A 338 -2.57 -19.32 10.88
N GLN A 339 -2.44 -18.62 9.74
CA GLN A 339 -2.07 -17.19 9.67
C GLN A 339 -3.25 -16.18 9.81
N PRO A 340 -3.15 -15.11 10.62
CA PRO A 340 -4.32 -14.35 11.08
C PRO A 340 -5.21 -13.72 9.99
N ILE A 341 -6.54 -13.95 10.11
CA ILE A 341 -7.60 -13.23 9.37
C ILE A 341 -7.36 -11.72 9.51
N LEU A 342 -7.01 -11.03 8.43
CA LEU A 342 -6.62 -9.62 8.46
C LEU A 342 -7.80 -8.71 8.75
N MET A 343 -9.01 -9.06 8.29
CA MET A 343 -10.20 -8.22 8.38
C MET A 343 -11.40 -8.99 8.93
N SER A 344 -11.99 -8.51 10.02
CA SER A 344 -13.20 -9.09 10.62
C SER A 344 -14.40 -8.14 10.51
N ASP A 345 -15.60 -8.71 10.64
CA ASP A 345 -16.87 -8.00 10.71
C ASP A 345 -16.82 -6.90 11.79
N ARG A 346 -16.24 -7.23 12.97
CA ARG A 346 -16.00 -6.30 14.08
C ARG A 346 -15.08 -5.13 13.70
N LEU A 347 -14.03 -5.38 12.91
CA LEU A 347 -13.10 -4.34 12.46
C LEU A 347 -13.77 -3.40 11.45
N LEU A 348 -14.58 -3.94 10.54
CA LEU A 348 -15.41 -3.16 9.62
C LEU A 348 -16.44 -2.31 10.38
N ASP A 349 -17.15 -2.89 11.35
CA ASP A 349 -18.08 -2.15 12.22
C ASP A 349 -17.37 -1.06 13.03
N GLN A 350 -16.14 -1.29 13.49
CA GLN A 350 -15.32 -0.29 14.18
C GLN A 350 -14.91 0.87 13.26
N PHE A 351 -14.66 0.62 11.97
CA PHE A 351 -14.52 1.69 10.98
C PHE A 351 -15.82 2.48 10.83
N HIS A 352 -16.97 1.82 10.70
CA HIS A 352 -18.28 2.50 10.63
C HIS A 352 -18.60 3.32 11.88
N LEU A 353 -18.26 2.83 13.07
CA LEU A 353 -18.47 3.56 14.31
C LEU A 353 -17.57 4.80 14.41
N THR A 354 -16.30 4.66 14.00
CA THR A 354 -15.34 5.79 13.91
C THR A 354 -15.84 6.87 12.95
N LEU A 355 -16.32 6.47 11.77
CA LEU A 355 -16.93 7.36 10.77
C LEU A 355 -18.17 8.08 11.32
N ARG A 356 -19.08 7.34 11.97
CA ARG A 356 -20.27 7.91 12.64
C ARG A 356 -19.92 8.90 13.74
N LYS A 357 -18.83 8.68 14.48
CA LYS A 357 -18.36 9.61 15.51
C LYS A 357 -17.89 10.92 14.88
N ARG A 358 -17.03 10.84 13.85
CA ARG A 358 -16.60 12.04 13.08
C ARG A 358 -17.78 12.76 12.42
N ALA A 359 -18.81 12.03 11.97
CA ALA A 359 -20.03 12.62 11.42
C ALA A 359 -20.76 13.52 12.41
N ARG A 360 -20.89 13.07 13.66
CA ARG A 360 -21.50 13.86 14.74
C ARG A 360 -20.61 15.01 15.18
N GLU A 361 -19.29 14.81 15.24
CA GLU A 361 -18.33 15.86 15.61
C GLU A 361 -18.34 17.03 14.62
N ALA A 362 -18.35 16.77 13.31
CA ALA A 362 -18.38 17.85 12.31
C ALA A 362 -19.76 18.53 12.20
N ALA A 363 -20.85 17.77 12.33
CA ALA A 363 -22.20 18.35 12.39
C ALA A 363 -22.35 19.29 13.60
N ALA A 364 -21.90 18.85 14.78
CA ALA A 364 -21.90 19.68 15.98
C ALA A 364 -20.95 20.90 15.86
N ALA A 365 -19.84 20.79 15.12
CA ALA A 365 -18.98 21.93 14.84
C ALA A 365 -19.63 22.97 13.91
N ALA A 366 -20.45 22.53 12.94
CA ALA A 366 -21.23 23.42 12.08
C ALA A 366 -22.38 24.10 12.84
N GLU A 367 -23.11 23.37 13.69
CA GLU A 367 -24.19 23.92 14.52
C GLU A 367 -23.71 24.96 15.55
N ASN A 368 -22.46 24.89 16.01
CA ASN A 368 -21.87 25.87 16.93
C ASN A 368 -21.26 27.10 16.24
N HIS A 369 -21.43 27.26 14.92
CA HIS A 369 -20.90 28.40 14.17
C HIS A 369 -21.98 29.33 13.58
N ASP A 370 -23.19 29.25 14.11
CA ASP A 370 -24.28 30.19 13.80
C ASP A 370 -24.52 31.17 14.96
N GLY A 371 -24.70 32.45 14.64
CA GLY A 371 -25.19 33.44 15.59
C GLY A 371 -24.82 34.89 15.29
N PRO A 372 -25.47 35.85 15.98
CA PRO A 372 -26.89 35.88 16.35
C PRO A 372 -27.76 36.46 15.21
N GLU A 373 -29.07 36.30 15.33
CA GLU A 373 -30.08 36.79 14.38
C GLU A 373 -29.98 38.30 14.11
N VAL A 374 -30.14 38.69 12.83
CA VAL A 374 -30.44 40.08 12.42
C VAL A 374 -31.75 40.08 11.65
N GLU A 375 -32.73 40.86 12.14
CA GLU A 375 -34.09 40.87 11.60
C GLU A 375 -34.18 41.45 10.17
N SER A 376 -34.91 40.71 9.33
CA SER A 376 -35.68 41.13 8.14
C SER A 376 -35.30 42.42 7.39
N SER A 377 -35.02 42.27 6.09
CA SER A 377 -35.73 43.06 5.08
C SER A 377 -35.94 42.23 3.80
N SER A 378 -37.11 42.41 3.17
CA SER A 378 -37.57 41.59 2.06
C SER A 378 -37.11 42.15 0.71
N SER A 379 -36.48 41.31 -0.11
CA SER A 379 -36.57 41.42 -1.56
C SER A 379 -36.43 40.04 -2.19
N SER A 380 -37.27 39.78 -3.20
CA SER A 380 -37.33 38.50 -3.89
C SER A 380 -36.32 38.47 -5.03
N ASP A 381 -35.36 37.54 -4.98
CA ASP A 381 -34.69 37.09 -6.19
C ASP A 381 -34.39 35.59 -6.10
N SER A 382 -34.77 34.84 -7.14
CA SER A 382 -34.82 33.39 -7.11
C SER A 382 -33.56 32.76 -7.71
N THR A 383 -32.50 32.71 -6.92
CA THR A 383 -31.31 31.87 -7.20
C THR A 383 -31.22 30.76 -6.17
N GLN A 384 -31.26 29.50 -6.61
CA GLN A 384 -31.05 28.33 -5.75
C GLN A 384 -29.67 28.39 -5.10
N ALA A 385 -29.62 28.75 -3.81
CA ALA A 385 -28.41 28.66 -3.01
C ALA A 385 -28.01 27.19 -2.85
N GLY A 386 -26.71 26.90 -3.03
CA GLY A 386 -26.20 25.54 -3.02
C GLY A 386 -26.36 24.87 -1.66
N ALA A 387 -27.10 23.76 -1.62
CA ALA A 387 -27.18 22.91 -0.44
C ALA A 387 -25.84 22.21 -0.21
N VAL A 388 -25.11 22.62 0.83
CA VAL A 388 -23.90 21.94 1.31
C VAL A 388 -24.31 20.63 1.98
N ASN A 389 -24.56 19.57 1.21
CA ASN A 389 -24.94 18.25 1.71
C ASN A 389 -24.53 17.12 0.75
N GLY A 390 -23.38 16.50 1.01
CA GLY A 390 -22.81 15.45 0.13
C GLY A 390 -21.45 14.92 0.60
N THR A 391 -21.36 14.54 1.89
CA THR A 391 -20.16 14.08 2.60
C THR A 391 -20.18 12.57 2.87
N LEU A 392 -19.01 11.97 3.11
CA LEU A 392 -18.90 10.57 3.60
C LEU A 392 -19.57 10.41 4.97
N LEU A 393 -19.61 11.50 5.74
CA LEU A 393 -20.38 11.63 6.97
C LEU A 393 -21.88 11.33 6.78
N ASN A 394 -22.47 11.69 5.64
CA ASN A 394 -23.87 11.36 5.35
C ASN A 394 -24.08 9.87 5.08
N GLN A 395 -23.10 9.10 4.56
CA GLN A 395 -23.22 7.64 4.53
C GLN A 395 -23.34 7.06 5.95
N ALA A 396 -22.57 7.61 6.89
CA ALA A 396 -22.60 7.21 8.29
C ALA A 396 -23.93 7.58 8.99
N ALA A 397 -24.55 8.70 8.59
CA ALA A 397 -25.84 9.18 9.08
C ALA A 397 -27.05 8.44 8.45
N THR A 398 -27.05 8.19 7.14
CA THR A 398 -28.08 7.38 6.46
C THR A 398 -28.10 5.94 7.00
N ALA A 399 -26.92 5.39 7.30
CA ALA A 399 -26.79 4.12 8.01
C ALA A 399 -27.29 4.17 9.46
N ALA A 400 -27.51 5.34 10.07
CA ALA A 400 -28.14 5.48 11.39
C ALA A 400 -29.67 5.56 11.28
N ALA A 401 -30.20 6.26 10.25
CA ALA A 401 -31.63 6.36 9.99
C ALA A 401 -32.28 4.98 9.75
N THR A 402 -31.64 4.11 8.95
CA THR A 402 -32.12 2.74 8.70
C THR A 402 -32.14 1.85 9.94
N SER A 403 -31.29 2.12 10.95
CA SER A 403 -31.30 1.41 12.24
C SER A 403 -32.26 2.00 13.28
N GLY A 404 -32.70 3.25 13.11
CA GLY A 404 -33.65 3.91 14.02
C GLY A 404 -35.11 3.52 13.79
N ALA A 405 -35.46 3.13 12.56
CA ALA A 405 -36.83 2.78 12.18
C ALA A 405 -37.34 1.44 12.76
N SER A 406 -36.45 0.60 13.31
CA SER A 406 -36.78 -0.74 13.82
C SER A 406 -37.12 -0.81 15.32
N SER A 407 -37.22 0.31 16.03
CA SER A 407 -37.53 0.34 17.48
C SER A 407 -39.03 0.53 17.78
N SER A 408 -39.91 -0.28 17.19
CA SER A 408 -41.35 -0.28 17.54
C SER A 408 -42.08 -1.62 17.30
N SER A 409 -41.45 -2.76 17.55
CA SER A 409 -42.21 -3.99 17.86
C SER A 409 -41.42 -4.96 18.75
N LEU A 410 -42.01 -5.31 19.90
CA LEU A 410 -41.51 -6.34 20.80
C LEU A 410 -42.07 -7.71 20.35
N ASN A 411 -41.20 -8.59 19.83
CA ASN A 411 -41.24 -10.03 20.11
C ASN A 411 -40.01 -10.74 19.54
N GLY A 412 -39.62 -11.84 20.17
CA GLY A 412 -38.34 -12.51 19.90
C GLY A 412 -38.24 -13.14 18.51
N ALA A 413 -37.38 -12.55 17.69
CA ALA A 413 -36.73 -13.20 16.55
C ALA A 413 -35.24 -12.79 16.57
N THR A 414 -34.35 -13.71 16.18
CA THR A 414 -32.91 -13.46 16.05
C THR A 414 -32.64 -12.23 15.20
N SER A 415 -31.90 -11.26 15.73
CA SER A 415 -31.58 -10.01 15.04
C SER A 415 -30.64 -10.25 13.85
N THR A 416 -31.19 -10.53 12.69
CA THR A 416 -30.48 -10.44 11.41
C THR A 416 -30.12 -8.97 11.18
N THR A 417 -28.83 -8.65 11.18
CA THR A 417 -28.34 -7.39 10.63
C THR A 417 -28.81 -7.27 9.17
N PRO A 418 -29.29 -6.10 8.72
CA PRO A 418 -29.66 -5.94 7.32
C PRO A 418 -28.41 -6.18 6.46
N THR A 419 -28.48 -7.15 5.56
CA THR A 419 -27.40 -7.49 4.64
C THR A 419 -27.17 -6.34 3.68
N ASP A 420 -25.92 -5.87 3.57
CA ASP A 420 -25.52 -4.86 2.57
C ASP A 420 -25.93 -5.33 1.15
N PRO A 421 -26.35 -4.42 0.25
CA PRO A 421 -26.78 -4.79 -1.09
C PRO A 421 -25.65 -5.51 -1.87
N PRO A 422 -25.96 -6.57 -2.64
CA PRO A 422 -24.94 -7.29 -3.41
C PRO A 422 -24.22 -6.37 -4.41
N ASN A 423 -22.91 -6.51 -4.51
CA ASN A 423 -22.04 -5.70 -5.38
C ASN A 423 -21.13 -6.65 -6.18
N SER A 424 -20.86 -6.33 -7.45
CA SER A 424 -19.99 -7.15 -8.31
C SER A 424 -18.57 -7.31 -7.75
N HIS A 425 -18.11 -6.31 -7.00
CA HIS A 425 -16.76 -6.18 -6.46
C HIS A 425 -15.66 -6.46 -7.50
N LEU A 426 -15.88 -6.12 -8.78
CA LEU A 426 -14.99 -6.48 -9.90
C LEU A 426 -13.51 -6.14 -9.64
N SER A 427 -13.25 -4.99 -9.00
CA SER A 427 -11.90 -4.58 -8.58
C SER A 427 -11.17 -5.55 -7.63
N LEU A 428 -11.90 -6.26 -6.76
CA LEU A 428 -11.38 -7.29 -5.86
C LEU A 428 -11.30 -8.66 -6.55
N LEU A 429 -12.29 -9.00 -7.37
CA LEU A 429 -12.22 -10.22 -8.19
C LEU A 429 -10.99 -10.18 -9.11
N ALA A 430 -10.73 -9.02 -9.73
CA ALA A 430 -9.59 -8.79 -10.61
C ALA A 430 -8.23 -8.87 -9.90
N ILE A 431 -8.10 -8.44 -8.64
CA ILE A 431 -6.78 -8.51 -7.96
C ILE A 431 -6.46 -9.94 -7.57
N VAL A 432 -7.43 -10.69 -7.06
CA VAL A 432 -7.20 -12.09 -6.68
C VAL A 432 -6.97 -12.96 -7.92
N ASP A 433 -7.67 -12.71 -9.03
CA ASP A 433 -7.39 -13.35 -10.31
C ASP A 433 -6.00 -13.00 -10.87
N SER A 434 -5.56 -11.74 -10.73
CA SER A 434 -4.21 -11.30 -11.10
C SER A 434 -3.13 -11.97 -10.25
N TRP A 435 -3.33 -12.05 -8.92
CA TRP A 435 -2.41 -12.76 -8.01
C TRP A 435 -2.35 -14.25 -8.34
N ALA A 436 -3.49 -14.89 -8.60
CA ALA A 436 -3.57 -16.30 -8.97
C ALA A 436 -2.89 -16.59 -10.33
N THR A 437 -2.98 -15.66 -11.29
CA THR A 437 -2.37 -15.79 -12.62
C THR A 437 -0.85 -15.66 -12.55
N LEU A 438 -0.34 -14.72 -11.76
CA LEU A 438 1.11 -14.49 -11.60
C LEU A 438 1.75 -15.32 -10.47
N SER A 439 1.01 -16.25 -9.87
CA SER A 439 1.46 -17.07 -8.74
C SER A 439 2.02 -16.26 -7.55
N ILE A 440 1.38 -15.13 -7.26
CA ILE A 440 1.75 -14.21 -6.18
C ILE A 440 1.16 -14.69 -4.86
N ASP A 441 2.01 -14.81 -3.84
CA ASP A 441 1.59 -14.94 -2.45
C ASP A 441 1.50 -13.53 -1.81
N PRO A 442 0.29 -12.98 -1.59
CA PRO A 442 0.13 -11.67 -0.97
C PRO A 442 0.53 -11.66 0.51
N TYR A 443 0.46 -12.79 1.23
CA TYR A 443 0.83 -12.87 2.65
C TYR A 443 2.35 -12.90 2.84
N ALA A 444 3.07 -13.63 1.98
CA ALA A 444 4.54 -13.56 1.94
C ALA A 444 5.01 -12.12 1.73
N HIS A 445 4.45 -11.42 0.74
CA HIS A 445 4.77 -10.02 0.49
C HIS A 445 4.32 -9.08 1.62
N LEU A 446 3.20 -9.36 2.30
CA LEU A 446 2.77 -8.62 3.48
C LEU A 446 3.77 -8.77 4.64
N SER A 447 4.35 -9.95 4.84
CA SER A 447 5.37 -10.17 5.90
C SER A 447 6.67 -9.39 5.64
N LEU A 448 7.04 -9.20 4.37
CA LEU A 448 8.23 -8.46 3.95
C LEU A 448 8.00 -6.95 3.93
N ALA A 449 6.95 -6.49 3.26
CA ALA A 449 6.68 -5.09 2.93
C ALA A 449 5.26 -4.66 3.36
N ALA A 450 4.98 -4.76 4.66
CA ALA A 450 3.68 -4.39 5.27
C ALA A 450 3.35 -2.89 5.17
N THR A 451 2.91 -2.40 4.01
CA THR A 451 2.28 -1.08 3.94
C THR A 451 0.84 -1.15 4.49
N PRO A 452 0.35 -0.12 5.23
CA PRO A 452 -1.02 -0.13 5.75
C PRO A 452 -2.09 -0.20 4.65
N LEU A 453 -1.80 0.41 3.49
CA LEU A 453 -2.64 0.35 2.29
C LEU A 453 -2.79 -1.08 1.77
N PHE A 454 -1.67 -1.80 1.61
CA PHE A 454 -1.67 -3.17 1.12
C PHE A 454 -2.31 -4.14 2.12
N ARG A 455 -2.05 -3.97 3.43
CA ARG A 455 -2.70 -4.77 4.49
C ARG A 455 -4.22 -4.65 4.43
N LEU A 456 -4.76 -3.43 4.31
CA LEU A 456 -6.20 -3.22 4.15
C LEU A 456 -6.74 -3.82 2.85
N TRP A 457 -6.00 -3.71 1.75
CA TRP A 457 -6.39 -4.25 0.44
C TRP A 457 -6.46 -5.78 0.41
N ILE A 458 -5.48 -6.47 1.00
CA ILE A 458 -5.59 -7.93 1.21
C ILE A 458 -6.75 -8.21 2.17
N GLY A 459 -6.89 -7.47 3.26
CA GLY A 459 -7.95 -7.67 4.24
C GLY A 459 -9.36 -7.63 3.64
N VAL A 460 -9.68 -6.66 2.78
CA VAL A 460 -10.98 -6.65 2.08
C VAL A 460 -11.12 -7.77 1.04
N SER A 461 -10.02 -8.16 0.39
CA SER A 461 -10.00 -9.26 -0.58
C SER A 461 -10.28 -10.59 0.12
N GLU A 462 -9.53 -10.89 1.18
CA GLU A 462 -9.71 -12.02 2.07
C GLU A 462 -11.12 -12.05 2.67
N TYR A 463 -11.64 -10.90 3.12
CA TYR A 463 -12.99 -10.80 3.68
C TYR A 463 -14.10 -11.19 2.69
N LEU A 464 -13.97 -10.78 1.42
CA LEU A 464 -14.88 -11.19 0.35
C LEU A 464 -14.71 -12.69 0.06
N PHE A 465 -13.47 -13.12 -0.18
CA PHE A 465 -13.16 -14.47 -0.67
C PHE A 465 -13.32 -15.56 0.39
N ARG A 466 -13.22 -15.27 1.69
CA ARG A 466 -13.36 -16.30 2.74
C ARG A 466 -14.75 -16.92 2.76
N SER A 467 -15.80 -16.17 2.47
CA SER A 467 -17.17 -16.71 2.45
C SER A 467 -17.64 -17.07 1.06
N THR A 468 -18.00 -18.34 0.88
CA THR A 468 -18.58 -18.88 -0.35
C THR A 468 -19.89 -18.16 -0.69
N THR A 469 -20.67 -17.80 0.32
CA THR A 469 -21.95 -17.08 0.18
C THR A 469 -21.73 -15.66 -0.34
N ARG A 470 -20.80 -14.89 0.25
CA ARG A 470 -20.48 -13.53 -0.24
C ARG A 470 -19.88 -13.56 -1.65
N LEU A 471 -19.00 -14.51 -1.92
CA LEU A 471 -18.32 -14.63 -3.20
C LEU A 471 -19.28 -15.03 -4.33
N ARG A 472 -20.21 -15.96 -4.07
CA ARG A 472 -21.29 -16.31 -5.01
C ARG A 472 -22.27 -15.16 -5.20
N ALA A 473 -22.64 -14.44 -4.14
CA ALA A 473 -23.49 -13.25 -4.24
C ALA A 473 -22.85 -12.15 -5.11
N ALA A 474 -21.54 -11.93 -5.00
CA ALA A 474 -20.81 -11.01 -5.85
C ALA A 474 -20.79 -11.44 -7.34
N CYS A 475 -20.55 -12.73 -7.61
CA CYS A 475 -20.64 -13.27 -8.98
C CYS A 475 -22.05 -13.15 -9.56
N HIS A 476 -23.09 -13.39 -8.74
CA HIS A 476 -24.47 -13.24 -9.15
C HIS A 476 -24.84 -11.78 -9.44
N ALA A 477 -24.43 -10.85 -8.57
CA ALA A 477 -24.61 -9.41 -8.77
C ALA A 477 -23.91 -8.94 -10.05
N ALA A 478 -22.67 -9.38 -10.29
CA ALA A 478 -21.89 -9.06 -11.49
C ALA A 478 -22.56 -9.47 -12.81
N ILE A 479 -23.46 -10.45 -12.78
CA ILE A 479 -24.24 -10.92 -13.93
C ILE A 479 -25.63 -10.27 -13.98
N ARG A 480 -26.36 -10.28 -12.86
CA ARG A 480 -27.81 -9.97 -12.82
C ARG A 480 -28.15 -8.54 -12.43
N MET A 481 -27.26 -7.83 -11.74
CA MET A 481 -27.50 -6.43 -11.36
C MET A 481 -26.97 -5.52 -12.46
N SER A 482 -27.81 -4.58 -12.86
CA SER A 482 -27.51 -3.59 -13.91
C SER A 482 -26.92 -2.30 -13.34
N GLU A 483 -27.18 -2.06 -12.06
CA GLU A 483 -26.85 -0.88 -11.28
C GLU A 483 -25.35 -0.59 -11.25
N PHE A 484 -24.52 -1.63 -11.24
CA PHE A 484 -23.06 -1.52 -11.25
C PHE A 484 -22.43 -1.67 -12.65
N ARG A 485 -23.20 -2.04 -13.70
CA ARG A 485 -22.62 -2.31 -15.04
C ARG A 485 -21.96 -1.07 -15.64
N THR A 486 -22.47 0.13 -15.38
CA THR A 486 -21.85 1.39 -15.83
C THR A 486 -20.49 1.61 -15.16
N ASP A 487 -20.43 1.53 -13.83
CA ASP A 487 -19.19 1.74 -13.09
C ASP A 487 -18.17 0.62 -13.34
N ASP A 488 -18.61 -0.63 -13.53
CA ASP A 488 -17.74 -1.74 -13.94
C ASP A 488 -17.18 -1.54 -15.37
N THR A 489 -17.96 -0.94 -16.28
CA THR A 489 -17.49 -0.57 -17.63
C THR A 489 -16.40 0.49 -17.54
N GLU A 490 -16.68 1.61 -16.85
CA GLU A 490 -15.72 2.69 -16.67
C GLU A 490 -14.48 2.23 -15.90
N PHE A 491 -14.64 1.34 -14.92
CA PHE A 491 -13.52 0.71 -14.20
C PHE A 491 -12.59 -0.09 -15.10
N VAL A 492 -13.13 -0.91 -16.01
CA VAL A 492 -12.32 -1.68 -16.98
C VAL A 492 -11.63 -0.77 -18.01
N VAL A 493 -12.31 0.28 -18.47
CA VAL A 493 -11.72 1.30 -19.35
C VAL A 493 -10.59 2.05 -18.63
N ALA A 494 -10.81 2.47 -17.39
CA ALA A 494 -9.82 3.13 -16.54
C ALA A 494 -8.61 2.23 -16.25
N ALA A 495 -8.81 0.97 -15.87
CA ALA A 495 -7.75 0.00 -15.61
C ALA A 495 -6.85 -0.22 -16.83
N ARG A 496 -7.45 -0.37 -18.01
CA ARG A 496 -6.69 -0.44 -19.28
C ARG A 496 -5.95 0.88 -19.58
N GLY A 497 -6.57 2.03 -19.30
CA GLY A 497 -5.94 3.34 -19.47
C GLY A 497 -4.74 3.58 -18.55
N TRP A 498 -4.79 3.11 -17.31
CA TRP A 498 -3.68 3.15 -16.36
C TRP A 498 -2.57 2.15 -16.73
N ALA A 499 -2.92 0.93 -17.14
CA ALA A 499 -1.96 -0.03 -17.67
C ALA A 499 -1.22 0.50 -18.91
N GLN A 500 -1.92 1.15 -19.84
CA GLN A 500 -1.32 1.83 -20.99
C GLN A 500 -0.39 2.98 -20.57
N ALA A 501 -0.79 3.81 -19.61
CA ALA A 501 0.06 4.88 -19.10
C ALA A 501 1.37 4.33 -18.48
N VAL A 502 1.29 3.19 -17.79
CA VAL A 502 2.46 2.48 -17.24
C VAL A 502 3.32 1.83 -18.32
N GLN A 503 2.69 1.16 -19.28
CA GLN A 503 3.38 0.46 -20.38
C GLN A 503 4.13 1.43 -21.30
N PHE A 504 3.52 2.55 -21.69
CA PHE A 504 4.10 3.56 -22.57
C PHE A 504 4.98 4.58 -21.83
N GLY A 505 4.81 4.73 -20.51
CA GLY A 505 5.52 5.76 -19.74
C GLY A 505 6.89 5.36 -19.22
N GLY A 506 7.23 4.07 -19.27
CA GLY A 506 8.54 3.58 -18.86
C GLY A 506 9.60 3.72 -19.96
N VAL A 507 10.63 4.54 -19.69
CA VAL A 507 11.79 4.90 -20.53
C VAL A 507 11.87 4.20 -21.90
N ALA A 508 11.19 4.77 -22.90
CA ALA A 508 11.56 4.59 -24.28
C ALA A 508 12.78 5.48 -24.58
N GLU A 509 13.89 4.86 -24.98
CA GLU A 509 15.13 5.56 -25.30
C GLU A 509 14.87 6.70 -26.30
N GLY A 510 15.16 7.95 -25.88
CA GLY A 510 15.09 9.13 -26.76
C GLY A 510 13.78 9.94 -26.80
N ARG A 511 12.75 9.65 -25.98
CA ARG A 511 11.52 10.50 -25.90
C ARG A 511 11.08 10.80 -24.45
N GLY A 512 11.99 11.37 -23.66
CA GLY A 512 11.93 11.43 -22.19
C GLY A 512 10.95 12.40 -21.52
N GLN A 513 9.70 12.56 -22.00
CA GLN A 513 8.68 13.41 -21.34
C GLN A 513 7.26 12.80 -21.31
N SER A 514 6.82 12.12 -22.37
CA SER A 514 5.40 11.74 -22.55
C SER A 514 4.81 10.81 -21.48
N GLY A 515 5.65 10.01 -20.81
CA GLY A 515 5.21 9.02 -19.81
C GLY A 515 4.73 9.62 -18.49
N PHE A 516 5.61 10.40 -17.87
CA PHE A 516 5.30 11.11 -16.63
C PHE A 516 4.21 12.16 -16.85
N GLU A 517 4.19 12.83 -18.01
CA GLU A 517 3.14 13.78 -18.38
C GLU A 517 1.76 13.13 -18.54
N LEU A 518 1.66 11.98 -19.22
CA LEU A 518 0.40 11.22 -19.35
C LEU A 518 -0.10 10.72 -17.99
N TYR A 519 0.79 10.20 -17.15
CA TYR A 519 0.45 9.76 -15.79
C TYR A 519 -0.02 10.94 -14.94
N ARG A 520 0.74 12.05 -14.96
CA ARG A 520 0.41 13.30 -14.26
C ARG A 520 -0.95 13.82 -14.67
N TRP A 521 -1.21 13.94 -15.98
CA TRP A 521 -2.49 14.43 -16.49
C TRP A 521 -3.66 13.57 -15.99
N ARG A 522 -3.60 12.24 -16.18
CA ARG A 522 -4.64 11.31 -15.67
C ARG A 522 -4.87 11.46 -14.16
N PHE A 523 -3.78 11.63 -13.40
CA PHE A 523 -3.85 11.77 -11.95
C PHE A 523 -4.47 13.11 -11.54
N GLU A 524 -3.92 14.23 -12.00
CA GLU A 524 -4.34 15.58 -11.61
C GLU A 524 -5.76 15.90 -12.09
N ASP A 525 -6.15 15.41 -13.28
CA ASP A 525 -7.50 15.53 -13.85
C ASP A 525 -8.56 14.76 -13.04
N THR A 526 -8.20 13.56 -12.55
CA THR A 526 -9.08 12.81 -11.62
C THR A 526 -9.07 13.44 -10.22
N ALA A 527 -7.91 13.88 -9.73
CA ALA A 527 -7.77 14.51 -8.41
C ALA A 527 -8.53 15.85 -8.31
N ALA A 528 -8.66 16.59 -9.42
CA ALA A 528 -9.44 17.81 -9.47
C ALA A 528 -10.92 17.59 -9.14
N PHE A 529 -11.50 16.47 -9.57
CA PHE A 529 -12.90 16.10 -9.27
C PHE A 529 -13.13 15.83 -7.78
N PHE A 530 -12.18 15.19 -7.08
CA PHE A 530 -12.30 14.86 -5.65
C PHE A 530 -11.75 15.93 -4.69
N ARG A 531 -11.26 17.05 -5.21
CA ARG A 531 -10.48 18.05 -4.43
C ARG A 531 -11.19 18.51 -3.17
N ASP A 532 -12.49 18.80 -3.28
CA ASP A 532 -13.33 19.33 -2.19
C ASP A 532 -13.72 18.26 -1.16
N ARG A 533 -13.10 17.07 -1.19
CA ARG A 533 -13.29 15.98 -0.23
C ARG A 533 -11.98 15.50 0.40
N PHE A 534 -10.82 16.01 -0.04
CA PHE A 534 -9.53 15.53 0.46
C PHE A 534 -9.28 15.83 1.93
N GLU A 535 -9.74 16.95 2.47
CA GLU A 535 -9.56 17.28 3.89
C GLU A 535 -10.30 16.29 4.81
N GLU A 536 -11.59 16.10 4.55
CA GLU A 536 -12.46 15.10 5.19
C GLU A 536 -11.87 13.69 5.10
N ALA A 537 -11.52 13.27 3.88
CA ALA A 537 -10.99 11.92 3.61
C ALA A 537 -9.62 11.68 4.24
N ASN A 538 -8.77 12.70 4.33
CA ASN A 538 -7.46 12.60 5.01
C ASN A 538 -7.64 12.41 6.52
N ALA A 539 -8.57 13.16 7.14
CA ALA A 539 -8.87 13.02 8.56
C ALA A 539 -9.44 11.61 8.87
N VAL A 540 -10.40 11.15 8.06
CA VAL A 540 -10.98 9.80 8.16
C VAL A 540 -9.92 8.71 7.95
N GLY A 541 -9.17 8.79 6.85
CA GLY A 541 -8.15 7.80 6.49
C GLY A 541 -7.00 7.71 7.49
N ALA A 542 -6.72 8.77 8.24
CA ALA A 542 -5.78 8.74 9.36
C ALA A 542 -6.32 7.91 10.54
N GLU A 543 -7.59 8.08 10.93
CA GLU A 543 -8.20 7.28 12.01
C GLU A 543 -8.35 5.80 11.63
N MET A 544 -8.73 5.49 10.39
CA MET A 544 -8.81 4.11 9.90
C MET A 544 -7.47 3.38 10.04
N LEU A 545 -6.35 4.04 9.71
CA LEU A 545 -5.03 3.42 9.88
C LEU A 545 -4.63 3.24 11.35
N LYS A 546 -5.06 4.13 12.27
CA LYS A 546 -4.82 3.93 13.71
C LYS A 546 -5.55 2.68 14.23
N VAL A 547 -6.80 2.47 13.80
CA VAL A 547 -7.58 1.27 14.18
C VAL A 547 -6.88 0.00 13.68
N VAL A 548 -6.35 -0.03 12.46
CA VAL A 548 -5.54 -1.15 11.95
C VAL A 548 -4.24 -1.35 12.74
N ALA A 549 -3.57 -0.26 13.15
CA ALA A 549 -2.33 -0.33 13.92
C ALA A 549 -2.56 -0.90 15.33
N VAL A 550 -3.61 -0.45 16.04
CA VAL A 550 -3.97 -0.94 17.38
C VAL A 550 -4.38 -2.42 17.34
N ASP A 551 -5.17 -2.82 16.34
CA ASP A 551 -5.55 -4.23 16.16
C ASP A 551 -4.33 -5.12 15.83
N GLN A 552 -3.37 -4.60 15.06
CA GLN A 552 -2.08 -5.28 14.82
C GLN A 552 -1.28 -5.47 16.11
N GLU A 553 -1.09 -4.41 16.92
CA GLU A 553 -0.38 -4.48 18.21
C GLU A 553 -1.03 -5.49 19.17
N GLY A 554 -2.38 -5.54 19.20
CA GLY A 554 -3.13 -6.52 19.99
C GLY A 554 -2.90 -7.96 19.55
N ARG A 555 -2.91 -8.23 18.24
CA ARG A 555 -2.65 -9.58 17.67
C ARG A 555 -1.22 -10.03 17.87
N ASP A 556 -0.24 -9.15 17.69
CA ASP A 556 1.17 -9.46 17.90
C ASP A 556 1.42 -9.79 19.38
N SER A 557 0.83 -9.00 20.29
CA SER A 557 0.87 -9.25 21.74
C SER A 557 0.24 -10.58 22.13
N ALA A 558 -0.92 -10.93 21.56
CA ALA A 558 -1.60 -12.20 21.81
C ALA A 558 -0.80 -13.41 21.28
N THR A 559 -0.15 -13.25 20.13
CA THR A 559 0.69 -14.29 19.51
C THR A 559 1.95 -14.56 20.35
N VAL A 560 2.58 -13.51 20.89
CA VAL A 560 3.72 -13.63 21.82
C VAL A 560 3.30 -14.23 23.17
N ALA A 561 2.07 -13.93 23.64
CA ALA A 561 1.54 -14.49 24.88
C ALA A 561 1.17 -15.98 24.77
N GLY A 562 0.72 -16.45 23.60
CA GLY A 562 0.43 -17.87 23.33
C GLY A 562 1.65 -18.73 22.99
N ALA A 563 2.83 -18.12 22.84
CA ALA A 563 4.10 -18.80 22.56
C ALA A 563 5.01 -18.89 23.81
N ARG A 564 4.48 -18.63 25.00
CA ARG A 564 5.10 -18.78 26.32
C ARG A 564 4.33 -19.78 27.17
#